data_AF-A0A931LFK7-F1
#
_entry.id   AF-A0A931LFK7-F1
#
_cell.length_a   1.000
_cell.length_b   1.000
_cell.length_c   1.000
_cell.angle_alpha   90.00
_cell.angle_beta   90.00
_cell.angle_gamma   90.00
#
_symmetry.space_group_name_H-M   'P 1'
#
loop_
_entity.id
_entity.type
_entity.pdbx_description
1 polymer ?
#
loop_
_entity_poly.entity_id
_entity_poly.type
_entity_poly.pdbx_seq_one_letter_code
_entity_poly.pdbx_strand_id
1 'polypeptide(L)' 'MAAADDLTVRARLLDEPSLWCWEISEAKSGRIVETSWSSEWMAYDSPDEALAAGQRRLAELTGRSPS' A
#
# COMPACT_ATOMS: atom_id res chain seq x y z
N MET A 1 6.00 -19.32 -2.61
CA MET A 1 6.46 -17.92 -2.72
C MET A 1 5.61 -17.27 -3.79
N ALA A 2 4.67 -16.41 -3.41
CA ALA A 2 4.02 -15.52 -4.38
C ALA A 2 5.14 -14.70 -5.04
N ALA A 3 5.20 -14.71 -6.36
CA ALA A 3 6.19 -13.92 -7.07
C ALA A 3 5.97 -12.45 -6.71
N ALA A 4 6.99 -11.79 -6.18
CA ALA A 4 6.95 -10.38 -5.81
C ALA A 4 6.66 -9.44 -7.00
N ASP A 5 6.62 -9.98 -8.22
CA ASP A 5 6.41 -9.26 -9.48
C ASP A 5 4.98 -8.75 -9.71
N ASP A 6 3.99 -9.20 -8.93
CA ASP A 6 2.57 -8.89 -9.20
C ASP A 6 1.93 -8.14 -8.02
N LEU A 7 2.68 -7.32 -7.29
CA LEU A 7 2.14 -6.51 -6.20
C LEU A 7 1.78 -5.11 -6.70
N THR A 8 0.61 -4.61 -6.31
CA THR A 8 0.10 -3.29 -6.70
C THR A 8 -0.36 -2.50 -5.48
N VAL A 9 -0.14 -1.18 -5.51
CA VAL A 9 -0.57 -0.26 -4.46
C VAL A 9 -1.84 0.45 -4.89
N ARG A 10 -2.77 0.63 -3.95
CA ARG A 10 -3.98 1.45 -4.12
C ARG A 10 -4.20 2.30 -2.88
N ALA A 11 -4.77 3.49 -3.07
CA ALA A 11 -5.28 4.27 -1.96
C ALA A 11 -6.75 3.90 -1.71
N ARG A 12 -7.08 3.66 -0.45
CA ARG A 12 -8.44 3.41 0.02
C ARG A 12 -8.86 4.53 0.96
N LEU A 13 -10.05 5.07 0.75
CA LEU A 13 -10.66 6.04 1.67
C LEU A 13 -11.21 5.29 2.88
N LEU A 14 -10.91 5.80 4.08
CA LEU A 14 -11.54 5.37 5.33
C LEU A 14 -12.85 6.14 5.52
N ASP A 15 -13.88 5.47 6.03
CA ASP A 15 -15.22 6.06 6.21
C ASP A 15 -15.17 7.29 7.12
N GLU A 16 -14.70 7.14 8.35
CA GLU A 16 -14.55 8.24 9.31
C GLU A 16 -13.33 8.01 10.23
N PRO A 17 -12.39 8.97 10.33
CA PRO A 17 -12.30 10.24 9.56
C PRO A 17 -12.02 9.97 8.07
N SER A 18 -12.38 10.93 7.19
CA SER A 18 -12.20 10.90 5.73
C SER A 18 -10.72 10.99 5.29
N LEU A 19 -9.91 10.08 5.81
CA LEU A 19 -8.49 9.94 5.55
C LEU A 19 -8.24 8.77 4.61
N TRP A 20 -7.08 8.78 3.99
CA TRP A 20 -6.65 7.77 3.02
C TRP A 20 -5.63 6.83 3.64
N CYS A 21 -5.76 5.54 3.40
CA CYS A 21 -4.73 4.56 3.70
C CYS A 21 -4.24 3.92 2.40
N TRP A 22 -2.99 3.47 2.36
CA TRP A 22 -2.53 2.64 1.24
C TRP A 22 -2.73 1.16 1.54
N GLU A 23 -2.97 0.40 0.47
CA GLU A 23 -3.11 -1.05 0.50
C GLU A 23 -2.28 -1.65 -0.62
N ILE A 24 -1.50 -2.67 -0.27
CA ILE A 24 -0.72 -3.47 -1.22
C ILE A 24 -1.48 -4.76 -1.45
N SER A 25 -1.76 -5.08 -2.71
CA SER A 25 -2.50 -6.27 -3.10
C SER A 25 -1.80 -7.04 -4.22
N GLU A 26 -1.93 -8.37 -4.20
CA GLU A 26 -1.53 -9.23 -5.31
C GLU A 26 -2.47 -8.99 -6.50
N ALA A 27 -1.96 -8.52 -7.63
CA ALA A 27 -2.75 -8.21 -8.82
C ALA A 27 -3.45 -9.43 -9.41
N LYS A 28 -2.86 -10.63 -9.32
CA LYS A 28 -3.51 -11.88 -9.77
C LYS A 28 -4.69 -12.31 -8.90
N SER A 29 -4.56 -12.11 -7.59
CA SER A 29 -5.48 -12.66 -6.59
C SER A 29 -6.47 -11.63 -6.07
N GLY A 30 -6.16 -10.34 -6.25
CA GLY A 30 -6.79 -9.22 -5.55
C GLY A 30 -6.59 -9.24 -4.03
N ARG A 31 -5.73 -10.13 -3.53
CA ARG A 31 -5.55 -10.36 -2.09
C ARG A 31 -4.73 -9.22 -1.50
N ILE A 32 -5.26 -8.58 -0.46
CA ILE A 32 -4.52 -7.59 0.32
C ILE A 32 -3.40 -8.31 1.09
N VAL A 33 -2.18 -7.86 0.85
CA VAL A 33 -0.96 -8.34 1.50
C VAL A 33 -0.63 -7.46 2.70
N GLU A 34 -0.78 -6.14 2.57
CA GLU A 34 -0.43 -5.18 3.61
C GLU A 34 -1.29 -3.91 3.50
N THR A 35 -1.55 -3.24 4.64
CA THR A 35 -2.26 -1.96 4.68
C THR A 35 -1.59 -1.01 5.68
N SER A 36 -1.54 0.28 5.38
CA SER A 36 -1.01 1.30 6.30
C SER A 36 -1.84 1.41 7.57
N TRP A 37 -3.14 1.10 7.49
CA TRP A 37 -4.07 1.20 8.60
C TRP A 37 -3.92 0.04 9.60
N SER A 38 -3.70 -1.18 9.11
CA SER A 38 -3.59 -2.37 9.96
C SER A 38 -2.15 -2.60 10.45
N SER A 39 -1.14 -2.26 9.66
CA SER A 39 0.26 -2.39 10.06
C SER A 39 0.74 -1.22 10.91
N GLU A 40 0.56 0.01 10.41
CA GLU A 40 1.22 1.19 10.96
C GLU A 40 0.25 2.18 11.62
N TRP A 41 -1.06 1.93 11.54
CA TRP A 41 -2.10 2.87 11.96
C TRP A 41 -1.91 4.26 11.35
N MET A 42 -1.36 4.31 10.15
CA MET A 42 -1.11 5.53 9.40
C MET A 42 -2.22 5.77 8.39
N ALA A 43 -2.71 7.00 8.40
CA ALA A 43 -3.63 7.53 7.40
C ALA A 43 -3.14 8.91 6.94
N TYR A 44 -3.52 9.29 5.74
CA TYR A 44 -3.03 10.46 5.01
C TYR A 44 -4.20 11.35 4.63
N ASP A 45 -3.94 12.65 4.49
CA ASP A 45 -4.98 13.62 4.13
C ASP A 45 -5.35 13.57 2.63
N SER A 46 -4.55 12.88 1.81
CA SER A 46 -4.75 12.82 0.36
C SER A 46 -4.45 11.43 -0.24
N PRO A 47 -5.17 11.04 -1.30
CA PRO A 47 -4.94 9.76 -1.98
C PRO A 47 -3.55 9.69 -2.62
N ASP A 48 -3.05 10.81 -3.17
CA ASP A 48 -1.70 10.90 -3.74
C ASP A 48 -0.61 10.62 -2.71
N GLU A 49 -0.76 11.15 -1.49
CA GLU A 49 0.20 10.95 -0.42
C GLU A 49 0.19 9.49 0.05
N ALA A 50 -1.00 8.91 0.22
CA ALA A 50 -1.16 7.49 0.52
C ALA A 50 -0.52 6.63 -0.58
N LEU A 51 -0.78 6.90 -1.86
CA LEU A 51 -0.18 6.18 -2.98
C LEU A 51 1.34 6.28 -2.97
N ALA A 52 1.90 7.48 -2.78
CA ALA A 52 3.35 7.69 -2.75
C ALA A 52 4.01 6.94 -1.59
N ALA A 53 3.39 6.91 -0.41
CA ALA A 53 3.88 6.12 0.72
C ALA A 53 3.79 4.61 0.45
N GLY A 54 2.67 4.13 -0.07
CA GLY A 54 2.49 2.72 -0.42
C GLY A 54 3.44 2.25 -1.52
N GLN A 55 3.75 3.11 -2.51
CA GLN A 55 4.74 2.81 -3.55
C GLN A 55 6.16 2.65 -2.99
N ARG A 56 6.55 3.48 -2.01
CA ARG A 56 7.83 3.31 -1.30
C ARG A 56 7.86 1.96 -0.58
N ARG A 57 6.79 1.62 0.13
CA ARG A 57 6.67 0.33 0.82
C ARG A 57 6.73 -0.85 -0.15
N LEU A 58 6.06 -0.75 -1.29
CA LEU A 58 6.11 -1.75 -2.35
C LEU A 58 7.54 -1.92 -2.92
N ALA A 59 8.29 -0.84 -3.08
CA ALA A 59 9.69 -0.90 -3.51
C ALA A 59 10.58 -1.64 -2.49
N GLU A 60 10.36 -1.41 -1.19
CA GLU A 60 11.04 -2.15 -0.10
C GLU A 60 10.70 -3.65 -0.14
N LEU A 61 9.42 -3.99 -0.27
CA LEU A 61 8.95 -5.39 -0.33
C LEU A 61 9.47 -6.14 -1.55
N THR A 62 9.63 -5.45 -2.68
CA THR A 62 10.15 -6.03 -3.93
C THR A 62 11.69 -6.07 -3.96
N GLY A 63 12.36 -5.68 -2.87
CA GLY A 63 13.83 -5.70 -2.78
C GLY A 63 14.51 -4.64 -3.65
N ARG A 64 13.75 -3.64 -4.10
CA ARG A 64 14.26 -2.50 -4.85
C ARG A 64 14.61 -1.40 -3.86
N SER A 65 15.57 -1.68 -2.99
CA SER A 65 16.16 -0.67 -2.12
C SER A 65 16.76 0.42 -3.01
N PRO A 66 16.28 1.68 -2.96
CA PRO A 66 17.03 2.78 -3.57
C PRO A 66 18.34 2.88 -2.78
N SER A 67 19.46 2.56 -3.44
CA SER A 67 20.81 2.79 -2.92
C SER A 67 21.12 4.29 -2.92
#